data_AF-A0A4V6PN66-F1
#
_entry.id   AF-A0A4V6PN66-F1
#
_cell.length_a   1.000
_cell.length_b   1.000
_cell.length_c   1.000
_cell.angle_alpha   90.00
_cell.angle_beta   90.00
_cell.angle_gamma   90.00
#
_symmetry.space_group_name_H-M   'P 1'
#
loop_
_entity.id
_entity.type
_entity.pdbx_description
1 polymer ?
#
loop_
_entity_poly.entity_id
_entity_poly.type
_entity_poly.pdbx_seq_one_letter_code
_entity_poly.pdbx_strand_id
1 'polypeptide(L)' 'MVEVHTENVADIDASLEEAIKVVTLAAERHHMGILVTRIQSGRYVVRAHPLVPAGLVRQG' A
#
# COMPACT_ATOMS: atom_id res chain seq x y z
N MET A 1 2.94 -7.64 3.68
CA MET A 1 1.79 -6.76 3.91
C MET A 1 2.16 -5.80 5.02
N VAL A 2 1.81 -4.54 4.88
CA VAL A 2 2.05 -3.48 5.88
C VAL A 2 0.70 -2.85 6.22
N GLU A 3 0.45 -2.67 7.50
CA GLU A 3 -0.68 -1.90 8.00
C GLU A 3 -0.21 -0.47 8.28
N VAL A 4 -0.93 0.49 7.71
CA VAL A 4 -0.70 1.91 7.91
C VAL A 4 -1.79 2.44 8.82
N HIS A 5 -1.38 3.03 9.92
CA HIS A 5 -2.27 3.71 10.84
C HIS A 5 -1.74 5.12 11.10
N THR A 6 -2.60 6.12 10.87
CA THR A 6 -2.30 7.51 11.23
C THR A 6 -3.42 8.06 12.10
N GLU A 7 -3.02 8.79 13.14
CA GLU A 7 -3.93 9.56 14.00
C GLU A 7 -4.25 10.92 13.38
N ASN A 8 -3.34 11.45 12.54
CA ASN A 8 -3.50 12.71 11.84
C ASN A 8 -3.75 12.47 10.35
N VAL A 9 -4.90 12.95 9.87
CA VAL A 9 -5.31 12.80 8.47
C VAL A 9 -4.34 13.50 7.52
N ALA A 10 -3.65 14.57 7.95
CA ALA A 10 -2.69 15.28 7.11
C ALA A 10 -1.44 14.44 6.77
N ASP A 11 -1.09 13.46 7.62
CA ASP A 11 0.12 12.64 7.45
C ASP A 11 -0.15 11.35 6.66
N ILE A 12 -1.39 11.16 6.20
CA ILE A 12 -1.83 9.90 5.62
C ILE A 12 -1.14 9.60 4.29
N ASP A 13 -0.98 10.62 3.46
CA ASP A 13 -0.40 10.47 2.13
C ASP A 13 1.09 10.11 2.24
N ALA A 14 1.82 10.78 3.14
CA ALA A 14 3.22 10.47 3.40
C ALA A 14 3.41 9.05 3.95
N SER A 15 2.56 8.65 4.90
CA SER A 15 2.59 7.30 5.49
C SER A 15 2.25 6.20 4.48
N LEU A 16 1.29 6.46 3.59
CA LEU A 16 0.96 5.56 2.49
C LEU A 16 2.09 5.46 1.46
N GLU A 17 2.73 6.58 1.12
CA GLU A 17 3.86 6.60 0.19
C GLU A 17 5.03 5.76 0.74
N GLU A 18 5.36 5.90 2.01
CA GLU A 18 6.39 5.09 2.67
C GLU A 18 6.04 3.60 2.66
N ALA A 19 4.81 3.25 3.03
CA ALA A 19 4.35 1.87 3.03
C ALA A 19 4.36 1.25 1.62
N ILE A 20 3.99 2.02 0.60
CA ILE A 20 4.09 1.60 -0.81
C ILE A 20 5.55 1.32 -1.16
N LYS A 21 6.49 2.21 -0.83
CA LYS A 21 7.93 2.00 -1.10
C LYS A 21 8.45 0.70 -0.47
N VAL A 22 8.07 0.43 0.78
CA VAL A 22 8.45 -0.81 1.48
C VAL A 22 7.89 -2.05 0.77
N VAL A 23 6.63 -2.00 0.34
CA VAL A 23 5.96 -3.12 -0.32
C VAL A 23 6.43 -3.30 -1.77
N THR A 24 6.88 -2.25 -2.45
CA THR A 24 7.43 -2.31 -3.82
C THR A 24 8.55 -3.32 -3.93
N LEU A 25 9.50 -3.34 -2.98
CA LEU A 25 10.61 -4.29 -3.01
C LEU A 25 10.12 -5.76 -3.01
N ALA A 26 9.06 -6.05 -2.26
CA ALA A 26 8.45 -7.38 -2.24
C ALA A 26 7.64 -7.65 -3.52
N ALA A 27 6.92 -6.64 -4.02
CA ALA A 27 6.11 -6.75 -5.22
C ALA A 27 6.97 -7.00 -6.48
N GLU A 28 8.11 -6.31 -6.61
CA GLU A 28 9.07 -6.48 -7.71
C GLU A 28 9.65 -7.90 -7.76
N ARG A 29 10.10 -8.42 -6.61
CA ARG A 29 10.64 -9.79 -6.52
C ARG A 29 9.66 -10.86 -7.03
N HIS A 30 8.37 -10.62 -6.85
CA HIS A 30 7.32 -11.55 -7.23
C HIS A 30 6.54 -11.14 -8.48
N HIS A 31 6.98 -10.09 -9.20
CA HIS A 31 6.31 -9.55 -10.38
C HIS A 31 4.81 -9.27 -10.15
N MET A 32 4.49 -8.67 -9.00
CA MET A 32 3.13 -8.30 -8.61
C MET A 32 2.97 -6.78 -8.57
N GLY A 33 1.73 -6.31 -8.65
CA GLY A 33 1.38 -4.94 -8.31
C GLY A 33 1.07 -4.79 -6.82
N ILE A 34 0.67 -3.59 -6.43
CA ILE A 34 0.35 -3.25 -5.03
C ILE A 34 -1.13 -2.91 -4.92
N LEU A 35 -1.80 -3.51 -3.95
CA LEU A 35 -3.16 -3.16 -3.58
C LEU A 35 -3.15 -2.40 -2.26
N VAL A 36 -3.75 -1.21 -2.27
CA VAL A 36 -4.03 -0.39 -1.10
C VAL A 36 -5.52 -0.50 -0.82
N THR A 37 -5.88 -0.90 0.39
CA THR A 37 -7.28 -1.04 0.81
C THR A 37 -7.51 -0.20 2.06
N ARG A 38 -8.49 0.69 2.02
CA ARG A 38 -8.93 1.42 3.22
C ARG A 38 -9.80 0.51 4.07
N ILE A 39 -9.40 0.31 5.33
CA ILE A 39 -10.16 -0.53 6.28
C ILE A 39 -10.99 0.36 7.21
N GLN A 40 -10.44 1.51 7.60
CA GLN A 40 -11.13 2.52 8.41
C GLN A 40 -10.57 3.91 8.07
N SER A 41 -11.20 4.98 8.53
CA SER A 41 -10.59 6.31 8.53
C SER A 41 -9.22 6.30 9.20
N GLY A 42 -8.19 6.78 8.51
CA GLY A 42 -6.82 6.76 9.02
C GLY A 42 -6.15 5.37 9.04
N ARG A 43 -6.80 4.31 8.51
CA ARG A 43 -6.24 2.95 8.53
C ARG A 43 -6.35 2.24 7.19
N TYR A 44 -5.19 1.85 6.67
CA TYR A 44 -5.03 1.27 5.35
C TYR A 44 -4.16 0.02 5.41
N VAL A 45 -4.39 -0.90 4.48
CA VAL A 45 -3.54 -2.05 4.24
C VAL A 45 -2.88 -1.92 2.89
N VAL A 46 -1.56 -2.04 2.88
CA VAL A 46 -0.73 -2.03 1.67
C VAL A 46 -0.11 -3.41 1.50
N ARG A 47 -0.35 -4.05 0.36
CA ARG A 47 0.16 -5.41 0.09
C ARG A 47 0.48 -5.62 -1.38
N ALA A 48 1.49 -6.43 -1.65
CA ALA A 48 1.69 -7.01 -2.98
C ALA A 48 0.49 -7.90 -3.30
N HIS A 49 -0.03 -7.81 -4.53
CA HIS A 49 -1.25 -8.50 -4.91
C HIS A 49 -1.20 -8.98 -6.37
N PRO A 50 -1.45 -10.27 -6.66
CA PRO A 50 -1.29 -10.83 -7.99
C PRO A 50 -2.36 -10.34 -9.00
N LEU A 51 -3.54 -9.92 -8.52
CA LEU A 51 -4.57 -9.33 -9.39
C LEU A 51 -4.29 -7.86 -9.77
N VAL A 52 -3.24 -7.24 -9.23
CA VAL A 52 -2.78 -5.92 -9.67
C VAL A 52 -1.58 -6.16 -10.58
N PRO A 53 -1.57 -5.65 -11.82
CA PRO A 53 -0.42 -5.79 -12.70
C PRO A 53 0.86 -5.23 -12.09
N ALA A 54 1.99 -5.86 -12.40
CA ALA A 54 3.30 -5.42 -11.92
C ALA A 54 3.57 -3.95 -12.25
N GLY A 55 4.18 -3.24 -11.30
CA GLY A 55 4.47 -1.80 -11.44
C GLY A 55 3.26 -0.87 -11.26
N LEU A 56 2.06 -1.41 -11.02
CA LEU A 56 0.87 -0.61 -10.73
C LEU A 56 0.50 -0.65 -9.25
N VAL A 57 -0.05 0.46 -8.78
CA VAL A 57 -0.69 0.58 -7.48
C VAL A 57 -2.19 0.78 -7.71
N ARG A 58 -3.03 -0.06 -7.11
CA ARG A 58 -4.48 0.08 -7.13
C ARG A 58 -4.98 0.45 -5.74
N GLN A 59 -5.80 1.49 -5.67
CA GLN A 59 -6.58 1.80 -4.47
C GLN A 59 -7.97 1.17 -4.61
N GLY A 60 -8.42 0.48 -3.56
CA GLY A 60 -9.73 -0.19 -3.50
C GLY A 60 -10.49 0.12 -2.23
#